data_AF-A0A929DWB6-F1
#
_entry.id   AF-A0A929DWB6-F1
#
_cell.length_a   1.000
_cell.length_b   1.000
_cell.length_c   1.000
_cell.angle_alpha   90.00
_cell.angle_beta   90.00
_cell.angle_gamma   90.00
#
_symmetry.space_group_name_H-M   'P 1'
#
loop_
_entity.id
_entity.type
_entity.pdbx_description
1 polymer ?
#
loop_
_entity_poly.entity_id
_entity_poly.type
_entity_poly.pdbx_seq_one_letter_code
_entity_poly.pdbx_strand_id
1 'polypeptide(L)' 'RNAEFMKNEVPGVYVPDEVISRIAKYETKDDQLKAGIEIAQGMIDRVAGFVQGIQVSAPFGRYKLAVEVAGAMLEAK' A
#
# COMPACT_ATOMS: atom_id res chain seq x y z
N ARG A 1 -8.50 8.30 -4.91
CA ARG A 1 -9.20 7.47 -5.94
C ARG A 1 -9.08 5.97 -5.68
N ASN A 2 -7.92 5.31 -5.85
CA ASN A 2 -7.84 3.85 -5.65
C ASN A 2 -8.13 3.44 -4.19
N ALA A 3 -7.61 4.19 -3.22
CA ALA A 3 -7.87 3.93 -1.80
C ALA A 3 -9.34 4.14 -1.41
N GLU A 4 -10.02 5.13 -2.01
CA GLU A 4 -11.46 5.38 -1.79
C GLU A 4 -12.32 4.27 -2.41
N PHE A 5 -11.93 3.76 -3.59
CA PHE A 5 -12.57 2.59 -4.20
C PHE A 5 -12.45 1.37 -3.28
N MET A 6 -11.25 1.10 -2.75
CA MET A 6 -11.05 0.00 -1.80
C MET A 6 -11.91 0.16 -0.53
N LYS A 7 -12.09 1.40 -0.05
CA LYS A 7 -12.92 1.70 1.12
C LYS A 7 -14.41 1.47 0.89
N ASN A 8 -14.92 1.86 -0.28
CA ASN A 8 -16.36 1.98 -0.52
C ASN A 8 -16.94 0.83 -1.35
N GLU A 9 -16.14 0.23 -2.24
CA GLU A 9 -16.64 -0.64 -3.31
C GLU A 9 -16.21 -2.11 -3.14
N VAL A 10 -15.29 -2.42 -2.22
CA VAL A 10 -14.77 -3.78 -2.04
C VAL A 10 -15.33 -4.42 -0.77
N PRO A 11 -16.25 -5.40 -0.88
CA PRO A 11 -16.83 -6.06 0.29
C PRO A 11 -15.78 -6.73 1.18
N GLY A 12 -15.89 -6.51 2.49
CA GLY A 12 -14.97 -7.09 3.48
C GLY A 12 -13.63 -6.37 3.60
N VAL A 13 -13.37 -5.32 2.83
CA VAL A 13 -12.19 -4.46 2.99
C VAL A 13 -12.55 -3.24 3.84
N TYR A 14 -11.73 -2.97 4.85
CA TYR A 14 -11.81 -1.76 5.65
C TYR A 14 -10.55 -0.93 5.48
N VAL A 15 -10.72 0.32 5.02
CA VAL A 15 -9.63 1.30 4.91
C VAL A 15 -9.89 2.42 5.93
N PRO A 16 -9.03 2.58 6.95
CA PRO A 16 -9.20 3.64 7.94
C PRO A 16 -9.18 5.04 7.32
N ASP A 17 -9.95 5.97 7.89
CA ASP A 17 -9.99 7.37 7.44
C ASP A 17 -8.62 8.04 7.45
N GLU A 18 -7.79 7.73 8.45
CA GLU A 18 -6.43 8.24 8.54
C GLU A 18 -5.58 7.91 7.31
N VAL A 19 -5.75 6.71 6.74
CA VAL A 19 -5.02 6.30 5.52
C VAL A 19 -5.46 7.15 4.33
N ILE A 20 -6.78 7.37 4.19
CA ILE A 20 -7.33 8.22 3.13
C ILE A 20 -6.84 9.66 3.30
N SER A 21 -6.94 10.22 4.50
CA SER A 21 -6.50 11.58 4.81
C SER A 21 -5.01 11.77 4.59
N ARG A 22 -4.17 10.80 4.96
CA ARG A 22 -2.71 10.87 4.76
C ARG A 22 -2.35 10.94 3.29
N ILE A 23 -3.00 10.14 2.44
CA ILE A 23 -2.79 10.20 0.98
C ILE A 23 -3.34 11.51 0.42
N ALA A 24 -4.53 11.96 0.86
CA ALA A 24 -5.19 13.16 0.36
C ALA A 24 -4.47 14.49 0.69
N LYS A 25 -3.50 14.49 1.63
CA LYS A 25 -2.65 15.65 1.92
C LYS A 25 -1.75 16.06 0.76
N TYR A 26 -1.48 15.14 -0.17
CA TYR A 26 -0.59 15.40 -1.30
C TYR A 26 -1.38 15.81 -2.53
N GLU A 27 -0.92 16.85 -3.23
CA GLU A 27 -1.58 17.38 -4.42
C GLU A 27 -1.26 16.58 -5.68
N THR A 28 -0.01 16.11 -5.80
CA THR A 28 0.45 15.39 -6.99
C THR A 28 0.15 13.90 -6.89
N LYS A 29 -0.11 13.27 -8.05
CA LYS A 29 -0.32 11.82 -8.11
C LYS A 29 0.91 11.02 -7.67
N ASP A 30 2.11 11.54 -7.94
CA ASP A 30 3.36 10.87 -7.63
C ASP A 30 3.61 10.88 -6.11
N ASP A 31 3.35 12.01 -5.44
CA ASP A 31 3.44 12.09 -3.99
C ASP A 31 2.37 11.25 -3.28
N GLN A 32 1.14 11.22 -3.80
CA GLN A 32 0.09 10.33 -3.32
C GLN A 32 0.49 8.85 -3.46
N LEU A 33 1.12 8.49 -4.58
CA LEU A 33 1.61 7.14 -4.83
C LEU A 33 2.70 6.77 -3.82
N LYS A 34 3.70 7.65 -3.65
CA LYS A 34 4.79 7.47 -2.69
C LYS A 34 4.26 7.30 -1.26
N ALA A 35 3.31 8.13 -0.83
CA ALA A 35 2.68 7.99 0.47
C ALA A 35 1.95 6.64 0.62
N GLY A 36 1.30 6.15 -0.43
CA GLY A 36 0.68 4.82 -0.44
C GLY A 36 1.69 3.69 -0.29
N ILE A 37 2.86 3.80 -0.94
CA ILE A 37 3.95 2.83 -0.83
C ILE A 37 4.51 2.82 0.59
N GLU A 38 4.80 3.98 1.17
CA GLU A 38 5.30 4.09 2.54
C GLU A 38 4.33 3.49 3.56
N ILE A 39 3.02 3.69 3.38
CA ILE A 39 2.00 3.07 4.23
C ILE A 39 2.02 1.54 4.07
N ALA A 40 2.07 1.03 2.84
CA ALA A 40 2.11 -0.41 2.59
C ALA A 40 3.36 -1.07 3.17
N GLN A 41 4.54 -0.45 3.00
CA GLN A 41 5.80 -0.91 3.59
C GLN A 41 5.74 -0.91 5.12
N GLY A 42 5.22 0.16 5.74
CA GLY A 42 5.03 0.18 7.20
C GLY A 42 4.05 -0.87 7.71
N MET A 43 3.07 -1.29 6.91
CA MET A 43 2.19 -2.42 7.23
C MET A 43 2.95 -3.74 7.18
N ILE A 44 3.80 -3.93 6.15
CA ILE A 44 4.65 -5.11 5.99
C ILE A 44 5.57 -5.28 7.20
N ASP A 45 6.26 -4.22 7.61
CA ASP A 45 7.20 -4.25 8.75
C ASP A 45 6.51 -4.72 10.04
N ARG A 46 5.26 -4.28 10.26
CA ARG A 46 4.48 -4.67 11.44
C ARG A 46 4.08 -6.14 11.44
N VAL A 47 3.92 -6.76 10.26
CA VAL A 47 3.49 -8.16 10.14
C VAL A 47 4.63 -9.12 9.85
N ALA A 48 5.81 -8.64 9.47
CA ALA A 48 6.93 -9.46 9.01
C ALA A 48 7.34 -10.56 10.00
N GLY A 49 7.28 -10.29 11.31
CA GLY A 49 7.57 -11.28 12.35
C GLY A 49 6.49 -12.37 12.53
N PHE A 50 5.33 -12.23 11.88
CA PHE A 50 4.17 -13.11 12.03
C PHE A 50 3.86 -13.92 10.77
N VAL A 51 4.48 -13.60 9.63
CA VAL A 51 4.18 -14.22 8.33
C VAL A 51 5.47 -14.65 7.63
N GLN A 52 5.38 -15.69 6.79
CA GLN A 52 6.52 -16.15 5.99
C GLN A 52 6.67 -15.39 4.66
N GLY A 53 5.68 -14.55 4.32
CA GLY A 53 5.68 -13.77 3.11
C GLY A 53 4.39 -12.99 2.94
N ILE A 54 4.35 -12.20 1.88
CA ILE A 54 3.21 -11.36 1.51
C ILE A 54 2.82 -11.61 0.05
N GLN A 55 1.57 -11.32 -0.27
CA GLN A 55 1.08 -11.26 -1.64
C GLN A 55 0.81 -9.80 -1.99
N VAL A 56 1.49 -9.31 -3.03
CA VAL A 56 1.30 -7.94 -3.52
C VAL A 56 0.53 -7.99 -4.84
N SER A 57 -0.66 -7.40 -4.86
CA SER A 57 -1.47 -7.29 -6.09
C SER A 57 -0.92 -6.19 -6.99
N ALA A 58 -0.66 -6.52 -8.26
CA ALA A 58 -0.18 -5.59 -9.28
C ALA A 58 -1.26 -5.35 -10.36
N PRO A 59 -2.38 -4.67 -10.03
CA PRO A 59 -3.46 -4.45 -10.99
C PRO A 59 -2.95 -3.65 -12.20
N PHE A 60 -3.49 -3.98 -13.38
CA PHE A 60 -3.16 -3.31 -14.63
C PHE A 60 -1.68 -3.37 -15.02
N GLY A 61 -0.97 -4.43 -14.60
CA GLY A 61 0.43 -4.65 -14.98
C GLY A 61 1.42 -3.67 -14.35
N ARG A 62 1.06 -3.03 -13.22
CA ARG A 62 1.94 -2.10 -12.50
C ARG A 62 3.00 -2.83 -11.66
N TYR A 63 3.82 -3.66 -12.30
CA TYR A 63 4.79 -4.53 -11.63
C TYR A 63 5.86 -3.76 -10.86
N LYS A 64 6.34 -2.63 -11.40
CA LYS A 64 7.34 -1.78 -10.72
C LYS A 64 6.85 -1.34 -9.33
N LEU A 65 5.59 -0.93 -9.23
CA LEU A 65 4.98 -0.52 -7.98
C LEU A 65 4.89 -1.69 -6.98
N ALA A 66 4.53 -2.88 -7.46
CA ALA A 66 4.45 -4.06 -6.61
C ALA A 66 5.83 -4.48 -6.08
N VAL A 67 6.88 -4.37 -6.89
CA VAL A 67 8.27 -4.60 -6.48
C VAL A 67 8.72 -3.57 -5.45
N GLU A 68 8.37 -2.30 -5.63
CA GLU A 68 8.72 -1.23 -4.68
C GLU A 68 8.09 -1.46 -3.30
N VAL A 69 6.81 -1.87 -3.26
CA VAL A 69 6.16 -2.27 -2.00
C VAL A 69 6.83 -3.49 -1.39
N ALA A 70 7.15 -4.52 -2.20
CA ALA A 70 7.83 -5.72 -1.73
C ALA A 70 9.28 -5.46 -1.27
N GLY A 71 9.88 -4.33 -1.66
CA GLY A 71 11.22 -3.90 -1.26
C GLY A 71 11.45 -3.97 0.25
N ALA A 72 10.44 -3.63 1.07
CA ALA A 72 10.53 -3.71 2.52
C ALA A 72 10.83 -5.13 3.06
N MET A 73 10.36 -6.20 2.39
CA MET A 73 10.74 -7.58 2.75
C MET A 73 12.02 -8.05 2.08
N LEU A 74 12.38 -7.50 0.92
CA LEU A 74 13.55 -7.93 0.15
C LEU A 74 14.85 -7.34 0.67
N GLU A 75 14.80 -6.12 1.21
CA GLU A 75 15.93 -5.38 1.76
C GLU A 75 16.14 -5.63 3.26
N ALA A 76 15.15 -6.23 3.95
CA ALA A 76 15.29 -6.74 5.31
C ALA A 76 16.20 -7.98 5.33
N LYS A 77 17.50 -7.76 5.18
CA LYS A 77 18.58 -8.70 5.47
C LYS A 77 19.40 -8.22 6.65
#